data_AF-A0A939DRZ2-F1
#
_entry.id   AF-A0A939DRZ2-F1
#
_cell.length_a   1.000
_cell.length_b   1.000
_cell.length_c   1.000
_cell.angle_alpha   90.00
_cell.angle_beta   90.00
_cell.angle_gamma   90.00
#
_symmetry.space_group_name_H-M   'P 1'
#
loop_
_entity.id
_entity.type
_entity.pdbx_description
1 polymer ?
#
loop_
_entity_poly.entity_id
_entity_poly.type
_entity_poly.pdbx_seq_one_letter_code
_entity_poly.pdbx_strand_id
1 'polypeptide(L)'
;NAGWDAPSSLKMVVESYINQFRSMDDPYMQERAVDVEDLGNRVLGHLFNTSRAPVSIPDQAILVAEEVSASMLAEFPHGKLQGIISMRGSNNSHAAILARAMGLPAVMGVTDVPLSLLGGKEILLDGYSGEVIV
;
A
#
# COMPACT_ATOMS: atom_id res chain seq x y z
N ASN A 1 21.88 -21.49 17.07
CA ASN A 1 21.80 -20.25 16.27
C ASN A 1 22.62 -20.41 15.00
N ALA A 2 21.98 -20.44 13.84
CA ALA A 2 22.62 -20.71 12.54
C ALA A 2 23.37 -19.50 11.93
N GLY A 3 23.69 -18.48 12.74
CA GLY A 3 24.51 -17.33 12.31
C GLY A 3 23.78 -16.27 11.47
N TRP A 4 22.47 -16.41 11.26
CA TRP A 4 21.68 -15.43 10.50
C TRP A 4 21.55 -14.10 11.23
N ASP A 5 21.58 -13.01 10.45
CA ASP A 5 21.25 -11.68 10.94
C ASP A 5 19.72 -11.54 11.19
N ALA A 6 19.31 -10.47 11.87
CA ALA A 6 17.91 -10.26 12.21
C ALA A 6 16.98 -10.15 10.98
N PRO A 7 17.35 -9.41 9.90
CA PRO A 7 16.56 -9.37 8.67
C PRO A 7 16.37 -10.74 8.01
N SER A 8 17.44 -11.55 7.90
CA SER A 8 17.35 -12.87 7.29
C SER A 8 16.50 -13.82 8.13
N SER A 9 16.67 -13.78 9.46
CA SER A 9 15.89 -14.59 10.39
C SER A 9 14.39 -14.26 10.31
N LEU A 10 14.06 -12.97 10.26
CA LEU A 10 12.68 -12.51 10.09
C LEU A 10 12.08 -13.01 8.77
N LYS A 11 12.80 -12.79 7.65
CA LYS A 11 12.33 -13.18 6.32
C LYS A 11 12.02 -14.69 6.26
N MET A 12 12.92 -15.53 6.76
CA MET A 12 12.75 -16.98 6.76
C MET A 12 11.49 -17.42 7.53
N VAL A 13 11.23 -16.79 8.69
CA VAL A 13 10.04 -17.10 9.50
C VAL A 13 8.77 -16.62 8.80
N VAL A 14 8.76 -15.39 8.29
CA VAL A 14 7.61 -14.81 7.58
C VAL A 14 7.25 -15.63 6.35
N GLU A 15 8.23 -15.99 5.51
CA GLU A 15 8.01 -16.83 4.32
C GLU A 15 7.46 -18.21 4.69
N SER A 16 7.92 -18.81 5.81
CA SER A 16 7.38 -20.07 6.31
C SER A 16 5.89 -19.96 6.65
N TYR A 17 5.48 -18.88 7.34
CA TYR A 17 4.07 -18.65 7.67
C TYR A 17 3.22 -18.36 6.43
N ILE A 18 3.70 -17.52 5.50
CA ILE A 18 3.01 -17.22 4.24
C ILE A 18 2.73 -18.52 3.47
N ASN A 19 3.74 -19.39 3.34
CA ASN A 19 3.58 -20.66 2.64
C ASN A 19 2.57 -21.57 3.34
N GLN A 20 2.59 -21.62 4.68
CA GLN A 20 1.59 -22.38 5.44
C GLN A 20 0.17 -21.84 5.18
N PHE A 21 -0.05 -20.53 5.29
CA PHE A 21 -1.37 -19.93 5.08
C PHE A 21 -1.88 -20.11 3.64
N ARG A 22 -1.01 -19.95 2.63
CA ARG A 22 -1.37 -20.17 1.22
C ARG A 22 -1.67 -21.63 0.90
N SER A 23 -1.11 -22.57 1.65
CA SER A 23 -1.36 -24.01 1.47
C SER A 23 -2.66 -24.51 2.11
N MET A 24 -3.37 -23.66 2.86
CA MET A 24 -4.65 -24.02 3.47
C MET A 24 -5.79 -23.88 2.46
N ASP A 25 -6.80 -24.74 2.56
CA ASP A 25 -7.98 -24.72 1.68
C ASP A 25 -8.99 -23.61 2.05
N ASP A 26 -8.86 -23.00 3.23
CA ASP A 26 -9.76 -21.94 3.70
C ASP A 26 -9.38 -20.58 3.07
N PRO A 27 -10.26 -19.98 2.24
CA PRO A 27 -10.00 -18.68 1.62
C PRO A 27 -9.69 -17.56 2.61
N TYR A 28 -10.29 -17.58 3.81
CA TYR A 28 -10.00 -16.59 4.84
C TYR A 28 -8.57 -16.72 5.38
N MET A 29 -8.06 -17.95 5.47
CA MET A 29 -6.68 -18.19 5.88
C MET A 29 -5.68 -17.84 4.77
N GLN A 30 -6.05 -18.03 3.51
CA GLN A 30 -5.23 -17.58 2.38
C GLN A 30 -5.11 -16.04 2.36
N GLU A 31 -6.18 -15.31 2.68
CA GLU A 31 -6.16 -13.85 2.80
C GLU A 31 -5.23 -13.39 3.93
N ARG A 32 -5.19 -14.12 5.06
CA ARG A 32 -4.22 -13.84 6.15
C ARG A 32 -2.76 -13.94 5.74
N ALA A 33 -2.42 -14.66 4.68
CA ALA A 33 -1.05 -14.67 4.17
C ALA A 33 -0.59 -13.26 3.76
N VAL A 34 -1.49 -12.45 3.20
CA VAL A 34 -1.23 -11.06 2.79
C VAL A 34 -0.97 -10.19 4.01
N ASP A 35 -1.76 -10.34 5.08
CA ASP A 35 -1.56 -9.60 6.33
C ASP A 35 -0.20 -9.91 6.98
N VAL A 36 0.21 -11.18 6.98
CA VAL A 36 1.51 -11.61 7.52
C VAL A 36 2.67 -11.09 6.67
N GLU A 37 2.50 -11.05 5.35
CA GLU A 37 3.46 -10.47 4.41
C GLU A 37 3.64 -8.96 4.65
N ASP A 38 2.55 -8.21 4.81
CA ASP A 38 2.59 -6.78 5.14
C ASP A 38 3.31 -6.52 6.48
N LEU A 39 2.94 -7.27 7.52
CA LEU A 39 3.58 -7.16 8.83
C LEU A 39 5.07 -7.45 8.76
N GLY A 40 5.45 -8.52 8.05
CA GLY A 40 6.85 -8.89 7.85
C GLY A 40 7.65 -7.78 7.17
N ASN A 41 7.10 -7.19 6.12
CA ASN A 41 7.72 -6.08 5.40
C ASN A 41 7.87 -4.83 6.27
N ARG A 42 6.90 -4.53 7.13
CA ARG A 42 6.98 -3.40 8.08
C ARG A 42 8.08 -3.60 9.12
N VAL A 43 8.15 -4.78 9.74
CA VAL A 43 9.22 -5.09 10.72
C VAL A 43 10.58 -5.07 10.03
N LEU A 44 10.67 -5.61 8.81
CA LEU A 44 11.90 -5.57 8.01
C LEU A 44 12.34 -4.12 7.72
N GLY A 45 11.40 -3.23 7.38
CA GLY A 45 11.65 -1.80 7.21
C GLY A 45 12.22 -1.14 8.46
N HIS A 46 11.71 -1.50 9.65
CA HIS A 46 12.26 -1.03 10.92
C HIS A 46 13.68 -1.58 11.18
N LEU A 47 13.95 -2.85 10.87
CA LEU A 47 15.26 -3.48 11.08
C LEU A 47 16.37 -2.87 10.20
N PHE A 48 16.05 -2.50 8.97
CA PHE A 48 17.01 -1.82 8.09
C PHE A 48 17.26 -0.36 8.47
N ASN A 49 16.61 0.13 9.53
CA ASN A 49 16.60 1.54 9.90
C ASN A 49 16.21 2.43 8.72
N THR A 50 15.46 1.87 7.77
CA THR A 50 14.63 2.60 6.82
C THR A 50 13.44 3.13 7.59
N SER A 51 13.73 3.87 8.66
CA SER A 51 12.87 4.95 9.08
C SER A 51 12.70 5.78 7.81
N ARG A 52 11.58 5.59 7.11
CA ARG A 52 11.10 6.58 6.17
C ARG A 52 11.21 7.87 6.98
N ALA A 53 12.14 8.75 6.61
CA ALA A 53 12.22 10.07 7.19
C ALA A 53 10.78 10.58 7.25
N PRO A 54 10.29 11.09 8.39
CA PRO A 54 8.88 11.45 8.52
C PRO A 54 8.53 12.33 7.33
N VAL A 55 7.84 11.73 6.35
CA VAL A 55 7.50 12.43 5.14
C VAL A 55 6.46 13.39 5.60
N SER A 56 6.80 14.68 5.61
CA SER A 56 5.81 15.71 5.93
C SER A 56 4.70 15.57 4.90
N ILE A 57 3.55 15.04 5.35
CA ILE A 57 2.39 14.88 4.48
C ILE A 57 1.87 16.29 4.20
N PRO A 58 1.89 16.72 2.93
CA PRO A 58 1.40 18.04 2.55
C PRO A 58 -0.09 18.14 2.87
N ASP A 59 -0.59 19.37 3.04
CA ASP A 59 -1.98 19.61 3.44
C ASP A 59 -3.01 19.18 2.38
N GLN A 60 -2.57 19.00 1.13
CA GLN A 60 -3.36 18.49 0.01
C GLN A 60 -2.59 17.38 -0.70
N ALA A 61 -2.57 16.19 -0.10
CA ALA A 61 -1.82 15.05 -0.59
C ALA A 61 -2.68 14.16 -1.51
N ILE A 62 -2.08 13.67 -2.58
CA ILE A 62 -2.61 12.54 -3.36
C ILE A 62 -1.72 11.33 -3.06
N LEU A 63 -2.34 10.25 -2.58
CA LEU A 63 -1.62 8.99 -2.34
C LEU A 63 -1.43 8.26 -3.66
N VAL A 64 -0.19 7.95 -4.01
CA VAL A 64 0.15 7.15 -5.19
C VAL A 64 0.88 5.91 -4.73
N ALA A 65 0.36 4.73 -5.06
CA ALA A 65 0.96 3.45 -4.70
C ALA A 65 0.76 2.40 -5.79
N GLU A 66 1.57 1.34 -5.75
CA GLU A 66 1.35 0.17 -6.61
C GLU A 66 0.03 -0.52 -6.23
N GLU A 67 -0.16 -0.73 -4.92
CA GLU A 67 -1.41 -1.22 -4.34
C GLU A 67 -1.69 -0.46 -3.04
N VAL A 68 -2.92 0.01 -2.89
CA VAL A 68 -3.35 0.80 -1.74
C VAL A 68 -4.01 -0.11 -0.71
N SER A 69 -3.48 -0.14 0.51
CA SER A 69 -4.06 -0.90 1.63
C SER A 69 -4.81 0.00 2.61
N ALA A 70 -5.72 -0.58 3.40
CA ALA A 70 -6.45 0.15 4.44
C ALA A 70 -5.51 0.77 5.48
N SER A 71 -4.43 0.07 5.82
CA SER A 71 -3.40 0.56 6.75
C SER A 71 -2.70 1.81 6.23
N MET A 72 -2.39 1.88 4.94
CA MET A 72 -1.80 3.09 4.33
C MET A 72 -2.75 4.28 4.45
N LEU A 73 -4.05 4.09 4.18
CA LEU A 73 -5.03 5.15 4.31
C LEU A 73 -5.19 5.63 5.75
N ALA A 74 -5.09 4.72 6.73
CA ALA A 74 -5.17 5.04 8.15
C ALA A 74 -3.97 5.86 8.67
N GLU A 75 -2.84 5.85 7.96
CA GLU A 75 -1.67 6.67 8.32
C GLU A 75 -1.83 8.15 7.97
N PHE A 76 -2.79 8.51 7.12
CA PHE A 76 -3.02 9.90 6.72
C PHE A 76 -3.82 10.67 7.77
N PRO A 77 -3.35 11.87 8.18
CA PRO A 77 -4.15 12.76 9.02
C PRO A 77 -5.46 13.15 8.34
N HIS A 78 -6.54 13.23 9.11
CA HIS A 78 -7.84 13.65 8.61
C HIS A 78 -7.76 14.98 7.84
N GLY A 79 -8.37 15.01 6.66
CA GLY A 79 -8.45 16.20 5.81
C GLY A 79 -7.22 16.50 4.95
N LYS A 80 -6.10 15.78 5.14
CA LYS A 80 -4.90 15.98 4.30
C LYS A 80 -4.92 15.21 2.99
N LEU A 81 -5.54 14.03 2.98
CA LEU A 81 -5.66 13.21 1.79
C LEU A 81 -6.79 13.73 0.90
N GLN A 82 -6.47 14.08 -0.34
CA GLN A 82 -7.40 14.64 -1.33
C GLN A 82 -7.72 13.68 -2.48
N GLY A 83 -6.97 12.58 -2.61
CA GLY A 83 -7.19 11.61 -3.67
C GLY A 83 -6.26 10.40 -3.61
N ILE A 84 -6.60 9.36 -4.38
CA ILE A 84 -5.89 8.08 -4.41
C ILE A 84 -5.64 7.67 -5.86
N ILE A 85 -4.39 7.27 -6.16
CA ILE A 85 -3.98 6.66 -7.42
C ILE A 85 -3.35 5.31 -7.10
N SER A 86 -3.91 4.24 -7.68
CA SER A 86 -3.41 2.88 -7.53
C SER A 86 -3.05 2.30 -8.88
N MET A 87 -1.84 1.75 -9.02
CA MET A 87 -1.43 1.10 -10.28
C MET A 87 -2.11 -0.24 -10.48
N ARG A 88 -2.43 -0.93 -9.38
CA ARG A 88 -3.14 -2.21 -9.36
C ARG A 88 -4.52 -2.04 -8.75
N GLY A 89 -5.36 -3.05 -8.94
CA GLY A 89 -6.74 -3.06 -8.47
C GLY A 89 -7.73 -2.59 -9.52
N SER A 90 -9.00 -2.56 -9.12
CA SER A 90 -10.13 -2.21 -9.98
C SER A 90 -11.10 -1.31 -9.23
N ASN A 91 -12.12 -0.80 -9.94
CA ASN A 91 -13.16 0.05 -9.34
C ASN A 91 -13.97 -0.65 -8.22
N ASN A 92 -13.88 -1.98 -8.10
CA ASN A 92 -14.54 -2.76 -7.05
C ASN A 92 -13.56 -3.32 -6.01
N SER A 93 -12.29 -2.93 -6.05
CA SER A 93 -11.31 -3.33 -5.05
C SER A 93 -11.59 -2.72 -3.68
N HIS A 94 -11.03 -3.34 -2.62
CA HIS A 94 -11.17 -2.88 -1.25
C HIS A 94 -10.72 -1.42 -1.08
N ALA A 95 -9.62 -1.04 -1.74
CA ALA A 95 -9.11 0.33 -1.78
C ALA A 95 -10.10 1.31 -2.42
N ALA A 96 -10.71 0.94 -3.56
CA ALA A 96 -11.68 1.79 -4.25
C ALA A 96 -12.96 1.98 -3.41
N ILE A 97 -13.40 0.93 -2.71
CA ILE A 97 -14.54 1.00 -1.80
C ILE A 97 -14.25 1.95 -0.63
N LEU A 98 -13.07 1.82 -0.01
CA LEU A 98 -12.64 2.67 1.10
C LEU A 98 -12.52 4.14 0.66
N ALA A 99 -11.90 4.41 -0.49
CA ALA A 99 -11.79 5.75 -1.05
C ALA A 99 -13.15 6.43 -1.22
N ARG A 100 -14.12 5.70 -1.80
CA ARG A 100 -15.51 6.18 -1.94
C ARG A 100 -16.17 6.45 -0.59
N ALA A 101 -15.97 5.56 0.39
CA ALA A 101 -16.51 5.76 1.74
C ALA A 101 -15.91 7.00 2.44
N MET A 102 -14.67 7.36 2.10
CA MET A 102 -14.00 8.57 2.57
C MET A 102 -14.36 9.83 1.76
N GLY A 103 -15.16 9.70 0.70
CA GLY A 103 -15.50 10.81 -0.20
C GLY A 103 -14.33 11.29 -1.07
N LEU A 104 -13.33 10.43 -1.28
CA LEU A 104 -12.12 10.77 -2.03
C LEU A 104 -12.22 10.31 -3.48
N PRO A 105 -11.79 11.14 -4.45
CA PRO A 105 -11.58 10.68 -5.82
C PRO A 105 -10.49 9.59 -5.86
N ALA A 106 -10.76 8.52 -6.60
CA ALA A 106 -9.83 7.41 -6.75
C ALA A 106 -9.74 6.95 -8.21
N VAL A 107 -8.52 6.80 -8.70
CA VAL A 107 -8.22 6.21 -10.00
C VAL A 107 -7.41 4.94 -9.78
N MET A 108 -7.90 3.83 -10.33
CA MET A 108 -7.35 2.50 -10.11
C MET A 108 -6.87 1.91 -11.44
N GLY A 109 -5.84 1.07 -11.39
CA GLY A 109 -5.34 0.38 -12.58
C GLY A 109 -4.47 1.24 -13.50
N VAL A 110 -3.77 2.24 -12.97
CA VAL A 110 -2.87 3.09 -13.77
C VAL A 110 -1.60 2.32 -14.11
N THR A 111 -1.50 1.79 -15.33
CA THR A 111 -0.35 0.96 -15.77
C THR A 111 0.74 1.72 -16.50
N ASP A 112 0.40 2.87 -17.09
CA ASP A 112 1.24 3.49 -18.13
C ASP A 112 2.14 4.62 -17.60
N VAL A 113 2.13 4.86 -16.29
CA VAL A 113 2.90 5.93 -15.65
C VAL A 113 3.72 5.38 -14.48
N PRO A 114 5.07 5.46 -14.51
CA PRO A 114 5.88 5.06 -13.37
C PRO A 114 5.66 5.99 -12.17
N LEU A 115 5.57 5.42 -10.96
CA LEU A 115 5.37 6.15 -9.69
C LEU A 115 6.34 7.33 -9.51
N SER A 116 7.58 7.17 -9.98
CA SER A 116 8.62 8.20 -9.88
C SER A 116 8.29 9.48 -10.65
N LEU A 117 7.42 9.42 -11.66
CA LEU A 117 6.99 10.62 -12.38
C LEU A 117 5.92 11.41 -11.63
N LEU A 118 5.18 10.78 -10.71
CA LEU A 118 4.07 11.41 -9.98
C LEU A 118 4.52 12.03 -8.65
N GLY A 119 5.62 11.53 -8.07
CA GLY A 119 6.13 12.00 -6.79
C GLY A 119 6.47 13.50 -6.79
N GLY A 120 5.86 14.24 -5.86
CA GLY A 120 6.17 15.66 -5.63
C GLY A 120 5.65 16.63 -6.69
N LYS A 121 4.77 16.17 -7.60
CA LYS A 121 4.13 17.02 -8.62
C LYS A 121 2.72 17.41 -8.19
N GLU A 122 2.25 18.52 -8.76
CA GLU A 122 0.85 18.90 -8.72
C GLU A 122 0.08 17.99 -9.68
N ILE A 123 -1.04 17.43 -9.24
CA ILE A 123 -1.81 16.45 -10.00
C ILE A 123 -3.28 16.85 -9.95
N LEU A 124 -3.91 16.91 -11.12
CA LEU A 124 -5.36 16.95 -11.23
C LEU A 124 -5.87 15.53 -11.37
N LEU A 125 -6.72 15.13 -10.43
CA LEU A 125 -7.30 13.79 -10.35
C LEU A 125 -8.79 13.85 -10.65
N ASP A 126 -9.23 13.24 -11.76
CA ASP A 126 -10.64 13.08 -12.09
C ASP A 126 -11.08 11.63 -11.87
N GLY A 127 -11.67 11.38 -10.70
CA GLY A 127 -12.20 10.06 -10.34
C GLY A 127 -13.46 9.63 -11.11
N TYR A 128 -14.09 10.53 -11.88
CA TYR A 128 -15.27 10.21 -12.69
C TYR A 128 -14.88 9.72 -14.09
N SER A 129 -14.00 10.44 -14.78
CA SER A 129 -13.47 10.02 -16.08
C SER A 129 -12.32 9.00 -15.99
N GLY A 130 -11.68 8.90 -14.82
CA GLY A 130 -10.51 8.04 -14.62
C GLY A 130 -9.20 8.67 -15.08
N GLU A 131 -9.17 10.00 -15.26
CA GLU A 131 -8.02 10.73 -15.79
C GLU A 131 -7.10 11.26 -14.68
N VAL A 132 -5.79 11.24 -14.97
CA VAL A 132 -4.73 11.81 -14.14
C VAL A 132 -3.93 12.76 -15.02
N ILE A 133 -3.86 14.04 -14.62
CA ILE A 133 -3.13 15.08 -15.34
C ILE A 133 -2.04 15.63 -14.43
N VAL A 134 -0.83 15.79 -14.98
CA VAL A 134 0.43 16.12 -14.28
C VAL A 134 1.06 17.37 -14.87
#